data_AF-A0A3D4HCV7-F1
#
_entry.id   AF-A0A3D4HCV7-F1
#
_cell.length_a   1.000
_cell.length_b   1.000
_cell.length_c   1.000
_cell.angle_alpha   90.00
_cell.angle_beta   90.00
_cell.angle_gamma   90.00
#
_symmetry.space_group_name_H-M   'P 1'
#
loop_
_entity.id
_entity.type
_entity.pdbx_description
1 polymer ?
#
loop_
_entity_poly.entity_id
_entity_poly.type
_entity_poly.pdbx_seq_one_letter_code
_entity_poly.pdbx_strand_id
1 'polypeptide(L)'
;MIEKKQTVTKQKLVTVVTANYVELFVPDLLEKIFDIYNKRDFTKRNFQLSVHENTYSTSAIVLSVLGIEAYRNRIYYLEKKKVGKSVPSDISTMFAKKDSNFPKQYFEDILSEVFVIRDVIVHNHIYEVVVVSDDNWDMVSHRQKLLEGYGDNQKYHNFVNNRTRKTKNLGLNVQPGKIGFEDLFKVLIVLDLFVGISTKLFTNNYVPFRFTREINGKWEDKLSIYLAQFYNQIPNKRYKLSLKTLLNSFEAKLGNFILDSWDYFIHNKCPKCKEYGFHQPNHVTKCNTCGFEIKLVHH
;
A
#
# COMPACT_ATOMS: atom_id res chain seq x y z
N MET A 1 -42.14 -16.76 -39.89
CA MET A 1 -41.31 -15.97 -38.96
C MET A 1 -40.78 -16.90 -37.89
N ILE A 2 -39.46 -17.07 -37.79
CA ILE A 2 -38.83 -17.86 -36.72
C ILE A 2 -38.56 -16.90 -35.57
N GLU A 3 -39.33 -17.00 -34.47
CA GLU A 3 -39.05 -16.25 -33.25
C GLU A 3 -37.69 -16.69 -32.68
N LYS A 4 -36.69 -15.80 -32.74
CA LYS A 4 -35.43 -16.00 -32.03
C LYS A 4 -35.71 -15.97 -30.54
N LYS A 5 -35.70 -17.14 -29.88
CA LYS A 5 -35.70 -17.26 -28.42
C LYS A 5 -34.58 -16.40 -27.85
N GLN A 6 -34.96 -15.36 -27.11
CA GLN A 6 -34.04 -14.48 -26.42
C GLN A 6 -33.28 -15.30 -25.37
N THR A 7 -31.96 -15.43 -25.53
CA THR A 7 -31.09 -16.13 -24.57
C THR A 7 -30.94 -15.26 -23.33
N VAL A 8 -31.64 -15.63 -22.26
CA VAL A 8 -31.51 -14.96 -20.96
C VAL A 8 -30.29 -15.51 -20.22
N THR A 9 -29.23 -14.72 -20.13
CA THR A 9 -28.01 -15.05 -19.39
C THR A 9 -28.19 -14.65 -17.92
N LYS A 10 -28.24 -15.63 -17.01
CA LYS A 10 -28.23 -15.38 -15.56
C LYS A 10 -26.79 -15.21 -15.06
N GLN A 11 -26.47 -14.05 -14.49
CA GLN A 11 -25.18 -13.78 -13.84
C GLN A 11 -25.39 -13.52 -12.34
N LYS A 12 -24.47 -14.02 -11.50
CA LYS A 12 -24.45 -13.74 -10.06
C LYS A 12 -23.47 -12.60 -9.80
N LEU A 13 -23.97 -11.48 -9.26
CA LEU A 13 -23.13 -10.35 -8.86
C LEU A 13 -22.56 -10.60 -7.46
N VAL A 14 -21.26 -10.38 -7.27
CA VAL A 14 -20.58 -10.48 -5.97
C VAL A 14 -20.00 -9.10 -5.65
N THR A 15 -20.59 -8.45 -4.66
CA THR A 15 -20.28 -7.06 -4.30
C THR A 15 -19.15 -6.97 -3.27
N VAL A 16 -18.27 -5.98 -3.44
CA VAL A 16 -17.16 -5.66 -2.53
C VAL A 16 -17.23 -4.18 -2.23
N VAL A 17 -17.93 -3.80 -1.16
CA VAL A 17 -18.20 -2.38 -0.86
C VAL A 17 -16.92 -1.65 -0.46
N THR A 18 -16.03 -2.31 0.28
CA THR A 18 -14.81 -1.67 0.80
C THR A 18 -13.81 -1.29 -0.29
N ALA A 19 -13.86 -1.95 -1.46
CA ALA A 19 -13.05 -1.60 -2.62
C ALA A 19 -13.31 -0.16 -3.09
N ASN A 20 -14.57 0.29 -3.04
CA ASN A 20 -14.96 1.61 -3.49
C ASN A 20 -14.29 2.72 -2.66
N TYR A 21 -14.07 2.49 -1.36
CA TYR A 21 -13.36 3.46 -0.51
C TYR A 21 -11.91 3.61 -0.93
N VAL A 22 -11.28 2.51 -1.36
CA VAL A 22 -9.89 2.52 -1.81
C VAL A 22 -9.74 3.23 -3.14
N GLU A 23 -10.74 3.10 -4.01
CA GLU A 23 -10.75 3.72 -5.34
C GLU A 23 -11.06 5.22 -5.29
N LEU A 24 -11.95 5.65 -4.40
CA LEU A 24 -12.47 7.03 -4.39
C LEU A 24 -11.96 7.88 -3.22
N PHE A 25 -11.96 7.34 -1.99
CA PHE A 25 -11.73 8.14 -0.78
C PHE A 25 -10.28 8.12 -0.30
N VAL A 26 -9.60 6.98 -0.39
CA VAL A 26 -8.17 6.86 -0.05
C VAL A 26 -7.29 7.83 -0.86
N PRO A 27 -7.53 8.08 -2.16
CA PRO A 27 -6.79 9.09 -2.93
C PRO A 27 -6.94 10.50 -2.37
N ASP A 28 -8.15 10.92 -1.97
CA ASP A 28 -8.39 12.23 -1.34
C ASP A 28 -7.60 12.39 -0.04
N LEU A 29 -7.56 11.33 0.78
CA LEU A 29 -6.79 11.34 2.01
C LEU A 29 -5.29 11.41 1.71
N LEU A 30 -4.80 10.69 0.71
CA LEU A 30 -3.38 10.70 0.31
C LEU A 30 -2.91 12.11 -0.07
N GLU A 31 -3.69 12.86 -0.85
CA GLU A 31 -3.38 14.25 -1.22
C GLU A 31 -3.26 15.13 0.02
N LYS A 32 -4.28 15.11 0.89
CA LYS A 32 -4.30 15.89 2.14
C LYS A 32 -3.12 15.57 3.05
N ILE A 33 -2.77 14.29 3.16
CA ILE A 33 -1.62 13.84 3.96
C ILE A 33 -0.32 14.36 3.34
N PHE A 34 -0.18 14.27 2.02
CA PHE A 34 1.05 14.64 1.34
C PHE A 34 1.34 16.14 1.44
N ASP A 35 0.31 16.99 1.36
CA ASP A 35 0.44 18.43 1.56
C ASP A 35 1.02 18.78 2.94
N ILE A 36 0.64 18.02 3.97
CA ILE A 36 1.16 18.18 5.33
C ILE A 36 2.60 17.64 5.40
N TYR A 37 2.82 16.46 4.84
CA TYR A 37 4.13 15.80 4.82
C TYR A 37 5.21 16.63 4.10
N ASN A 38 4.86 17.30 3.00
CA ASN A 38 5.78 18.16 2.24
C ASN A 38 6.25 19.40 3.00
N LYS A 39 5.42 19.89 3.94
CA LYS A 39 5.74 21.05 4.78
C LYS A 39 6.52 20.67 6.04
N ARG A 40 6.78 19.38 6.25
CA ARG A 40 7.46 18.88 7.44
C ARG A 40 8.95 19.19 7.42
N ASP A 41 9.46 19.67 8.55
CA ASP A 41 10.89 19.76 8.81
C ASP A 41 11.46 18.39 9.23
N PHE A 42 12.17 17.74 8.31
CA PHE A 42 12.81 16.44 8.54
C PHE A 42 14.14 16.53 9.31
N THR A 43 14.65 17.73 9.60
CA THR A 43 15.84 17.92 10.43
C THR A 43 15.51 17.83 11.93
N LYS A 44 14.26 18.13 12.30
CA LYS A 44 13.76 18.07 13.67
C LYS A 44 13.35 16.65 14.07
N ARG A 45 13.70 16.28 15.30
CA ARG A 45 13.27 15.01 15.90
C ARG A 45 11.86 15.17 16.47
N ASN A 46 10.86 14.71 15.72
CA ASN A 46 9.48 14.71 16.21
C ASN A 46 9.16 13.42 16.94
N PHE A 47 8.58 13.55 18.15
CA PHE A 47 8.06 12.41 18.92
C PHE A 47 6.89 11.74 18.20
N GLN A 48 6.02 12.55 17.63
CA GLN A 48 4.78 12.17 16.95
C GLN A 48 4.58 13.02 15.71
N LEU A 49 3.66 12.60 14.86
CA LEU A 49 3.20 13.38 13.71
C LEU A 49 2.13 14.39 14.14
N SER A 50 1.78 15.30 13.24
CA SER A 50 0.61 16.15 13.46
C SER A 50 -0.66 15.27 13.52
N VAL A 51 -1.66 15.73 14.29
CA VAL A 51 -2.95 15.03 14.42
C VAL A 51 -3.58 14.80 13.04
N HIS A 52 -3.48 15.77 12.13
CA HIS A 52 -4.03 15.66 10.78
C HIS A 52 -3.30 14.62 9.93
N GLU A 53 -1.96 14.67 9.87
CA GLU A 53 -1.17 13.66 9.14
C GLU A 53 -1.49 12.26 9.66
N ASN A 54 -1.53 12.09 10.98
CA ASN A 54 -1.82 10.81 11.60
C ASN A 54 -3.24 10.31 11.34
N THR A 55 -4.26 11.16 11.52
CA THR A 55 -5.68 10.79 11.37
C THR A 55 -5.99 10.36 9.95
N TYR A 56 -5.55 11.16 8.96
CA TYR A 56 -5.78 10.80 7.56
C TYR A 56 -5.00 9.52 7.19
N SER A 57 -3.74 9.38 7.62
CA SER A 57 -2.93 8.19 7.31
C SER A 57 -3.53 6.91 7.89
N THR A 58 -3.89 6.93 9.17
CA THR A 58 -4.48 5.77 9.84
C THR A 58 -5.82 5.37 9.23
N SER A 59 -6.67 6.35 8.90
CA SER A 59 -7.95 6.11 8.20
C SER A 59 -7.73 5.47 6.84
N ALA A 60 -6.84 6.02 6.02
CA ALA A 60 -6.53 5.51 4.68
C ALA A 60 -5.90 4.12 4.71
N ILE A 61 -5.02 3.85 5.70
CA ILE A 61 -4.43 2.51 5.90
C ILE A 61 -5.54 1.50 6.20
N VAL A 62 -6.40 1.77 7.18
CA VAL A 62 -7.48 0.83 7.57
C VAL A 62 -8.38 0.52 6.37
N LEU A 63 -8.82 1.55 5.62
CA LEU A 63 -9.65 1.36 4.44
C LEU A 63 -8.95 0.54 3.35
N SER A 64 -7.66 0.78 3.12
CA SER A 64 -6.85 0.01 2.15
C SER A 64 -6.74 -1.46 2.54
N VAL A 65 -6.49 -1.76 3.83
CA VAL A 65 -6.41 -3.15 4.33
C VAL A 65 -7.76 -3.85 4.23
N LEU A 66 -8.86 -3.16 4.53
CA LEU A 66 -10.22 -3.69 4.36
C LEU A 66 -10.55 -3.97 2.88
N GLY A 67 -9.98 -3.20 1.94
CA GLY A 67 -10.05 -3.49 0.51
C GLY A 67 -9.40 -4.82 0.16
N ILE A 68 -8.17 -5.08 0.64
CA ILE A 68 -7.46 -6.36 0.44
C ILE A 68 -8.28 -7.53 1.01
N GLU A 69 -8.78 -7.37 2.25
CA GLU A 69 -9.59 -8.41 2.92
C GLU A 69 -10.86 -8.76 2.14
N ALA A 70 -11.55 -7.76 1.63
CA ALA A 70 -12.79 -7.99 0.89
C ALA A 70 -12.55 -8.57 -0.51
N TYR A 71 -11.44 -8.19 -1.17
CA TYR A 71 -11.01 -8.88 -2.40
C TYR A 71 -10.64 -10.34 -2.16
N ARG A 72 -9.96 -10.65 -1.05
CA ARG A 72 -9.74 -12.04 -0.63
C ARG A 72 -11.06 -12.79 -0.47
N ASN A 73 -12.06 -12.19 0.15
CA ASN A 73 -13.36 -12.85 0.36
C ASN A 73 -14.05 -13.15 -0.97
N ARG A 74 -13.97 -12.21 -1.92
CA ARG A 74 -14.48 -12.40 -3.27
C ARG A 74 -13.74 -13.49 -4.04
N ILE A 75 -12.40 -13.53 -3.96
CA ILE A 75 -11.61 -14.61 -4.56
C ILE A 75 -12.05 -15.97 -4.03
N TYR A 76 -12.18 -16.10 -2.71
CA TYR A 76 -12.60 -17.35 -2.07
C TYR A 76 -14.01 -17.77 -2.47
N TYR A 77 -14.94 -16.82 -2.55
CA TYR A 77 -16.29 -17.09 -3.02
C TYR A 77 -16.29 -17.63 -4.46
N LEU A 78 -15.57 -16.96 -5.37
CA LEU A 78 -15.50 -17.35 -6.79
C LEU A 78 -14.78 -18.69 -6.99
N GLU A 79 -13.74 -18.98 -6.20
CA GLU A 79 -13.03 -20.26 -6.18
C GLU A 79 -13.76 -21.36 -5.38
N LYS A 80 -14.94 -21.05 -4.82
CA LYS A 80 -15.76 -21.96 -3.99
C LYS A 80 -14.96 -22.56 -2.82
N LYS A 81 -14.15 -21.75 -2.15
CA LYS A 81 -13.31 -22.14 -1.00
C LYS A 81 -13.89 -21.60 0.30
N LYS A 82 -13.64 -22.32 1.41
CA LYS A 82 -13.93 -21.83 2.75
C LYS A 82 -12.84 -20.86 3.19
N VAL A 83 -13.27 -19.68 3.66
CA VAL A 83 -12.41 -18.62 4.21
C VAL A 83 -11.74 -19.14 5.48
N GLY A 84 -10.41 -19.08 5.54
CA GLY A 84 -9.63 -19.36 6.74
C GLY A 84 -9.56 -18.19 7.71
N LYS A 85 -8.91 -18.40 8.86
CA LYS A 85 -8.78 -17.39 9.93
C LYS A 85 -7.79 -16.27 9.58
N SER A 86 -6.78 -16.55 8.75
CA SER A 86 -5.68 -15.62 8.46
C SER A 86 -5.77 -15.12 7.02
N VAL A 87 -6.13 -13.85 6.83
CA VAL A 87 -6.21 -13.22 5.50
C VAL A 87 -4.87 -13.31 4.75
N PRO A 88 -3.70 -12.98 5.36
CA PRO A 88 -2.41 -13.15 4.69
C PRO A 88 -2.15 -14.57 4.18
N SER A 89 -2.42 -15.57 5.04
CA SER A 89 -2.16 -16.99 4.72
C SER A 89 -3.11 -17.52 3.66
N ASP A 90 -4.36 -17.04 3.68
CA ASP A 90 -5.37 -17.39 2.70
C ASP A 90 -5.00 -16.87 1.31
N ILE A 91 -4.60 -15.60 1.20
CA ILE A 91 -4.15 -15.01 -0.07
C ILE A 91 -2.89 -15.71 -0.58
N SER A 92 -1.85 -15.83 0.26
CA SER A 92 -0.57 -16.41 -0.12
C SER A 92 -0.73 -17.86 -0.61
N THR A 93 -1.56 -18.65 0.08
CA THR A 93 -1.86 -20.04 -0.28
C THR A 93 -2.63 -20.12 -1.58
N MET A 94 -3.58 -19.22 -1.84
CA MET A 94 -4.31 -19.19 -3.11
C MET A 94 -3.40 -18.82 -4.28
N PHE A 95 -2.48 -17.88 -4.08
CA PHE A 95 -1.51 -17.49 -5.12
C PHE A 95 -0.55 -18.64 -5.43
N ALA A 96 -0.01 -19.29 -4.39
CA ALA A 96 0.86 -20.46 -4.55
C ALA A 96 0.18 -21.69 -5.19
N LYS A 97 -1.15 -21.79 -5.10
CA LYS A 97 -1.92 -22.82 -5.81
C LYS A 97 -2.11 -22.52 -7.29
N LYS A 98 -2.15 -21.24 -7.68
CA LYS A 98 -2.23 -20.85 -9.09
C LYS A 98 -0.87 -20.87 -9.77
N ASP A 99 0.19 -20.56 -9.02
CA ASP A 99 1.57 -20.65 -9.50
C ASP A 99 2.47 -21.23 -8.40
N SER A 100 3.00 -22.43 -8.64
CA SER A 100 3.83 -23.16 -7.67
C SER A 100 5.16 -22.49 -7.36
N ASN A 101 5.63 -21.58 -8.22
CA ASN A 101 6.86 -20.82 -8.01
C ASN A 101 6.62 -19.54 -7.20
N PHE A 102 5.36 -19.21 -6.90
CA PHE A 102 5.03 -18.02 -6.13
C PHE A 102 5.72 -18.07 -4.75
N PRO A 103 6.45 -17.01 -4.34
CA PRO A 103 7.19 -17.00 -3.08
C PRO A 103 6.24 -16.77 -1.90
N LYS A 104 5.44 -17.79 -1.58
CA LYS A 104 4.34 -17.78 -0.62
C LYS A 104 4.71 -17.09 0.69
N GLN A 105 5.78 -17.57 1.35
CA GLN A 105 6.16 -17.09 2.68
C GLN A 105 6.52 -15.60 2.66
N TYR A 106 7.25 -15.16 1.64
CA TYR A 106 7.67 -13.76 1.53
C TYR A 106 6.45 -12.82 1.39
N PHE A 107 5.50 -13.18 0.54
CA PHE A 107 4.29 -12.38 0.36
C PHE A 107 3.36 -12.44 1.59
N GLU A 108 3.27 -13.59 2.25
CA GLU A 108 2.53 -13.76 3.50
C GLU A 108 3.09 -12.89 4.62
N ASP A 109 4.42 -12.78 4.73
CA ASP A 109 5.07 -11.91 5.73
C ASP A 109 4.78 -10.43 5.46
N ILE A 110 4.84 -9.99 4.19
CA ILE A 110 4.48 -8.63 3.77
C ILE A 110 3.03 -8.31 4.16
N LEU A 111 2.09 -9.18 3.78
CA LEU A 111 0.68 -8.97 4.11
C LEU A 111 0.45 -9.04 5.62
N SER A 112 1.15 -9.92 6.33
CA SER A 112 1.02 -10.01 7.78
C SER A 112 1.40 -8.71 8.47
N GLU A 113 2.44 -8.02 8.01
CA GLU A 113 2.81 -6.69 8.51
C GLU A 113 1.75 -5.61 8.22
N VAL A 114 1.13 -5.65 7.04
CA VAL A 114 -0.01 -4.78 6.71
C VAL A 114 -1.21 -5.04 7.64
N PHE A 115 -1.47 -6.29 8.00
CA PHE A 115 -2.53 -6.62 8.97
C PHE A 115 -2.12 -6.33 10.42
N VAL A 116 -0.83 -6.33 10.76
CA VAL A 116 -0.34 -5.87 12.07
C VAL A 116 -0.60 -4.37 12.24
N ILE A 117 -0.29 -3.54 11.23
CA ILE A 117 -0.55 -2.10 11.34
C ILE A 117 -2.05 -1.79 11.46
N ARG A 118 -2.91 -2.54 10.76
CA ARG A 118 -4.37 -2.43 10.94
C ARG A 118 -4.79 -2.75 12.37
N ASP A 119 -4.27 -3.83 12.96
CA ASP A 119 -4.62 -4.22 14.33
C ASP A 119 -4.12 -3.18 15.35
N VAL A 120 -2.93 -2.61 15.14
CA VAL A 120 -2.40 -1.50 15.96
C VAL A 120 -3.35 -0.30 15.97
N ILE A 121 -3.87 0.08 14.80
CA ILE A 121 -4.78 1.22 14.65
C ILE A 121 -6.15 0.91 15.25
N VAL A 122 -6.76 -0.20 14.86
CA VAL A 122 -8.16 -0.55 15.22
C VAL A 122 -8.29 -0.89 16.69
N HIS A 123 -7.31 -1.56 17.29
CA HIS A 123 -7.30 -1.86 18.73
C HIS A 123 -6.65 -0.76 19.57
N ASN A 124 -6.25 0.36 18.94
CA ASN A 124 -5.64 1.52 19.59
C ASN A 124 -4.52 1.12 20.56
N HIS A 125 -3.46 0.47 20.05
CA HIS A 125 -2.35 0.02 20.90
C HIS A 125 -1.74 1.16 21.71
N ILE A 126 -1.81 1.08 23.03
CA ILE A 126 -1.38 2.18 23.90
C ILE A 126 0.10 2.04 24.26
N TYR A 127 0.85 3.12 24.07
CA TYR A 127 2.24 3.24 24.50
C TYR A 127 2.36 4.26 25.62
N GLU A 128 3.04 3.89 26.69
CA GLU A 128 3.56 4.82 27.68
C GLU A 128 4.80 5.52 27.13
N VAL A 129 4.87 6.83 27.36
CA VAL A 129 5.93 7.69 26.86
C VAL A 129 6.49 8.50 28.00
N VAL A 130 7.77 8.30 28.29
CA VAL A 130 8.53 9.16 29.20
C VAL A 130 9.32 10.14 28.36
N VAL A 131 9.03 11.43 28.49
CA VAL A 131 9.70 12.53 27.78
C VAL A 131 10.66 13.22 28.74
N VAL A 132 11.88 13.47 28.29
CA VAL A 132 12.86 14.30 28.99
C VAL A 132 13.06 15.56 28.16
N SER A 133 12.78 16.71 28.77
CA SER A 133 12.94 18.04 28.16
C SER A 133 14.05 18.82 28.85
N ASP A 134 14.61 19.79 28.15
CA ASP A 134 15.51 20.80 28.73
C ASP A 134 14.73 21.96 29.35
N ASP A 135 15.47 22.97 29.84
CA ASP A 135 14.90 24.16 30.49
C ASP A 135 14.04 25.02 29.53
N ASN A 136 14.20 24.87 28.22
CA ASN A 136 13.40 25.53 27.20
C ASN A 136 12.16 24.72 26.79
N TRP A 137 11.89 23.61 27.49
CA TRP A 137 10.87 22.62 27.15
C TRP A 137 11.12 21.88 25.83
N ASP A 138 12.32 21.98 25.25
CA ASP A 138 12.69 21.23 24.06
C ASP A 138 12.95 19.77 24.44
N MET A 139 12.40 18.85 23.65
CA MET A 139 12.54 17.42 23.91
C MET A 139 13.97 16.95 23.63
N VAL A 140 14.69 16.57 24.69
CA VAL A 140 16.05 16.01 24.63
C VAL A 140 16.01 14.53 24.29
N SER A 141 15.14 13.77 24.96
CA SER A 141 15.00 12.33 24.72
C SER A 141 13.60 11.82 25.09
N HIS A 142 13.28 10.61 24.64
CA HIS A 142 12.07 9.91 25.06
C HIS A 142 12.29 8.40 25.14
N ARG A 143 11.58 7.75 26.05
CA ARG A 143 11.49 6.29 26.16
C ARG A 143 10.04 5.85 25.99
N GLN A 144 9.83 4.76 25.28
CA GLN A 144 8.50 4.24 24.98
C GLN A 144 8.37 2.78 25.40
N LYS A 145 7.23 2.46 26.02
CA LYS A 145 6.87 1.10 26.43
C LYS A 145 5.46 0.80 25.95
N LEU A 146 5.29 -0.29 25.21
CA LEU A 146 3.95 -0.81 24.90
C LEU A 146 3.33 -1.31 26.21
N LEU A 147 2.12 -0.87 26.52
CA LEU A 147 1.43 -1.31 27.73
C LEU A 147 1.05 -2.80 27.63
N GLU A 148 1.05 -3.47 28.77
CA GLU A 148 0.60 -4.86 28.88
C GLU A 148 -0.86 -5.00 28.40
N GLY A 149 -1.17 -6.11 27.74
CA GLY A 149 -2.45 -6.35 27.07
C GLY A 149 -2.50 -5.86 25.63
N TYR A 150 -1.56 -5.02 25.19
CA TYR A 150 -1.48 -4.55 23.81
C TYR A 150 -0.33 -5.23 23.07
N GLY A 151 -0.62 -5.86 21.93
CA GLY A 151 0.41 -6.53 21.12
C GLY A 151 1.03 -7.78 21.73
N ASP A 152 0.44 -8.37 22.78
CA ASP A 152 0.92 -9.62 23.42
C ASP A 152 0.62 -10.89 22.62
N ASN A 153 0.12 -10.75 21.39
CA ASN A 153 -0.13 -11.89 20.53
C ASN A 153 1.14 -12.29 19.75
N GLN A 154 1.28 -13.58 19.49
CA GLN A 154 2.40 -14.14 18.73
C GLN A 154 2.61 -13.45 17.38
N LYS A 155 1.51 -13.04 16.72
CA LYS A 155 1.51 -12.32 15.45
C LYS A 155 2.33 -11.02 15.55
N TYR A 156 2.07 -10.17 16.54
CA TYR A 156 2.78 -8.91 16.70
C TYR A 156 4.28 -9.13 16.91
N HIS A 157 4.69 -10.03 17.82
CA HIS A 157 6.11 -10.31 18.07
C HIS A 157 6.85 -10.93 16.87
N ASN A 158 6.15 -11.74 16.05
CA ASN A 158 6.75 -12.34 14.87
C ASN A 158 7.10 -11.31 13.80
N PHE A 159 6.37 -10.20 13.71
CA PHE A 159 6.48 -9.24 12.62
C PHE A 159 7.02 -7.86 13.02
N VAL A 160 7.16 -7.59 14.32
CA VAL A 160 7.63 -6.29 14.83
C VAL A 160 9.03 -6.40 15.43
N ASN A 161 9.89 -5.43 15.10
CA ASN A 161 11.14 -5.21 15.80
C ASN A 161 10.90 -4.38 17.06
N ASN A 162 11.04 -5.01 18.23
CA ASN A 162 10.79 -4.38 19.53
C ASN A 162 11.70 -3.19 19.83
N ARG A 163 12.90 -3.12 19.23
CA ARG A 163 13.84 -2.00 19.44
C ARG A 163 13.44 -0.78 18.62
N THR A 164 13.13 -0.97 17.34
CA THR A 164 12.82 0.14 16.43
C THR A 164 11.35 0.52 16.43
N ARG A 165 10.47 -0.32 16.99
CA ARG A 165 9.01 -0.19 16.94
C ARG A 165 8.52 -0.04 15.49
N LYS A 166 9.15 -0.82 14.61
CA LYS A 166 8.78 -0.94 13.21
C LYS A 166 8.58 -2.39 12.83
N THR A 167 7.75 -2.64 11.83
CA THR A 167 7.65 -3.96 11.23
C THR A 167 8.96 -4.37 10.55
N LYS A 168 9.25 -5.66 10.45
CA LYS A 168 10.59 -6.17 10.08
C LYS A 168 10.92 -5.98 8.59
N ASN A 169 9.95 -6.18 7.70
CA ASN A 169 10.14 -6.18 6.25
C ASN A 169 9.78 -4.82 5.62
N LEU A 170 8.60 -4.29 5.94
CA LEU A 170 8.09 -3.02 5.41
C LEU A 170 8.59 -1.80 6.18
N GLY A 171 9.05 -2.00 7.43
CA GLY A 171 9.48 -0.91 8.28
C GLY A 171 8.35 0.07 8.61
N LEU A 172 7.11 -0.43 8.75
CA LEU A 172 5.94 0.36 9.13
C LEU A 172 6.02 0.72 10.62
N ASN A 173 5.73 1.96 10.99
CA ASN A 173 5.67 2.37 12.39
C ASN A 173 4.52 1.65 13.10
N VAL A 174 4.77 1.01 14.25
CA VAL A 174 3.70 0.39 15.06
C VAL A 174 3.33 1.19 16.31
N GLN A 175 4.00 2.32 16.53
CA GLN A 175 3.58 3.30 17.52
C GLN A 175 2.53 4.21 16.88
N PRO A 176 1.28 4.29 17.40
CA PRO A 176 0.19 5.00 16.73
C PRO A 176 0.52 6.44 16.35
N GLY A 177 1.12 7.22 17.26
CA GLY A 177 1.48 8.62 16.99
C GLY A 177 2.56 8.84 15.92
N LYS A 178 3.22 7.77 15.42
CA LYS A 178 4.22 7.85 14.34
C LYS A 178 3.71 7.32 13.00
N ILE A 179 2.47 6.83 12.93
CA ILE A 179 1.88 6.31 11.69
C ILE A 179 1.51 7.48 10.77
N GLY A 180 2.13 7.56 9.59
CA GLY A 180 2.00 8.71 8.70
C GLY A 180 2.01 8.40 7.21
N PHE A 181 2.30 9.44 6.40
CA PHE A 181 2.40 9.34 4.94
C PHE A 181 3.27 8.17 4.50
N GLU A 182 4.46 8.05 5.10
CA GLU A 182 5.45 7.03 4.74
C GLU A 182 4.93 5.60 4.90
N ASP A 183 4.08 5.37 5.90
CA ASP A 183 3.45 4.08 6.18
C ASP A 183 2.31 3.81 5.20
N LEU A 184 1.43 4.81 4.99
CA LEU A 184 0.34 4.72 4.02
C LEU A 184 0.88 4.42 2.61
N PHE A 185 1.91 5.15 2.17
CA PHE A 185 2.46 5.01 0.82
C PHE A 185 2.96 3.59 0.56
N LYS A 186 3.61 2.96 1.55
CA LYS A 186 4.01 1.54 1.47
C LYS A 186 2.82 0.59 1.43
N VAL A 187 1.78 0.85 2.23
CA VAL A 187 0.55 0.05 2.20
C VAL A 187 -0.13 0.13 0.83
N LEU A 188 -0.15 1.31 0.19
CA LEU A 188 -0.68 1.48 -1.16
C LEU A 188 0.15 0.77 -2.23
N ILE A 189 1.48 0.73 -2.10
CA ILE A 189 2.32 -0.09 -2.97
C ILE A 189 2.00 -1.58 -2.79
N VAL A 190 1.80 -2.05 -1.56
CA VAL A 190 1.43 -3.46 -1.30
C VAL A 190 0.04 -3.77 -1.85
N LEU A 191 -0.90 -2.84 -1.78
CA LEU A 191 -2.21 -2.96 -2.43
C LEU A 191 -2.08 -3.06 -3.96
N ASP A 192 -1.32 -2.15 -4.59
CA ASP A 192 -1.06 -2.15 -6.04
C ASP A 192 -0.44 -3.49 -6.49
N LEU A 193 0.54 -3.98 -5.73
CA LEU A 193 1.15 -5.30 -5.88
C LEU A 193 0.15 -6.45 -5.75
N PHE A 194 -0.71 -6.42 -4.73
CA PHE A 194 -1.76 -7.42 -4.53
C PHE A 194 -2.74 -7.44 -5.72
N VAL A 195 -3.17 -6.27 -6.20
CA VAL A 195 -4.04 -6.14 -7.38
C VAL A 195 -3.35 -6.73 -8.60
N GLY A 196 -2.08 -6.38 -8.85
CA GLY A 196 -1.35 -6.87 -10.03
C GLY A 196 -1.12 -8.37 -10.06
N ILE A 197 -0.76 -8.95 -8.92
CA ILE A 197 -0.63 -10.41 -8.80
C ILE A 197 -2.00 -11.08 -8.99
N SER A 198 -3.05 -10.55 -8.37
CA SER A 198 -4.40 -11.10 -8.49
C SER A 198 -4.90 -11.07 -9.93
N THR A 199 -4.68 -9.95 -10.62
CA THR A 199 -5.02 -9.76 -12.03
C THR A 199 -4.31 -10.78 -12.91
N LYS A 200 -3.01 -11.01 -12.69
CA LYS A 200 -2.24 -12.00 -13.45
C LYS A 200 -2.74 -13.43 -13.20
N LEU A 201 -2.97 -13.80 -11.94
CA LEU A 201 -3.24 -15.19 -11.56
C LEU A 201 -4.72 -15.61 -11.70
N PHE A 202 -5.66 -14.67 -11.59
CA PHE A 202 -7.10 -14.96 -11.56
C PHE A 202 -7.90 -14.20 -12.61
N THR A 203 -7.30 -13.29 -13.39
CA THR A 203 -7.96 -12.29 -14.26
C THR A 203 -8.66 -11.16 -13.49
N ASN A 204 -8.92 -10.03 -14.18
CA ASN A 204 -9.61 -8.84 -13.62
C ASN A 204 -10.99 -9.15 -13.00
N ASN A 205 -11.60 -10.28 -13.38
CA ASN A 205 -12.90 -10.66 -12.86
C ASN A 205 -12.87 -11.04 -11.38
N TYR A 206 -11.72 -11.25 -10.74
CA TYR A 206 -11.57 -11.62 -9.33
C TYR A 206 -11.26 -10.44 -8.42
N VAL A 207 -10.57 -9.44 -8.95
CA VAL A 207 -10.26 -8.18 -8.29
C VAL A 207 -10.60 -7.06 -9.27
N PRO A 208 -11.88 -6.63 -9.31
CA PRO A 208 -12.36 -5.61 -10.24
C PRO A 208 -11.96 -4.21 -9.75
N PHE A 209 -10.70 -4.04 -9.37
CA PHE A 209 -10.16 -2.77 -8.90
C PHE A 209 -10.11 -1.79 -10.06
N ARG A 210 -10.76 -0.63 -9.88
CA ARG A 210 -10.84 0.44 -10.86
C ARG A 210 -10.43 1.74 -10.20
N PHE A 211 -9.15 2.07 -10.30
CA PHE A 211 -8.71 3.39 -9.93
C PHE A 211 -9.23 4.40 -10.97
N THR A 212 -9.74 5.53 -10.51
CA THR A 212 -10.07 6.65 -11.39
C THR A 212 -9.92 7.96 -10.63
N ARG A 213 -9.12 8.87 -11.17
CA ARG A 213 -8.88 10.18 -10.56
C ARG A 213 -8.66 11.23 -11.64
N GLU A 214 -9.31 12.38 -11.49
CA GLU A 214 -9.00 13.55 -12.31
C GLU A 214 -7.77 14.26 -11.73
N ILE A 215 -6.73 14.42 -12.54
CA ILE A 215 -5.48 15.09 -12.18
C ILE A 215 -5.20 16.14 -13.25
N ASN A 216 -5.24 17.42 -12.87
CA ASN A 216 -5.04 18.56 -13.78
C ASN A 216 -5.91 18.50 -15.05
N GLY A 217 -7.19 18.12 -14.92
CA GLY A 217 -8.13 18.07 -16.05
C GLY A 217 -8.05 16.81 -16.91
N LYS A 218 -7.23 15.81 -16.54
CA LYS A 218 -7.18 14.51 -17.21
C LYS A 218 -7.49 13.38 -16.24
N TRP A 219 -8.24 12.39 -16.73
CA TRP A 219 -8.53 11.19 -15.98
C TRP A 219 -7.35 10.23 -16.03
N GLU A 220 -6.91 9.79 -14.86
CA GLU A 220 -5.93 8.74 -14.65
C GLU A 220 -6.63 7.48 -14.13
N ASP A 221 -6.33 6.33 -14.71
CA ASP A 221 -6.94 5.04 -14.39
C ASP A 221 -5.97 4.05 -13.72
N LYS A 222 -4.70 4.45 -13.54
CA LYS A 222 -3.66 3.64 -12.90
C LYS A 222 -3.22 4.24 -11.56
N LEU A 223 -3.42 3.47 -10.50
CA LEU A 223 -2.92 3.80 -9.17
C LEU A 223 -1.39 4.01 -9.18
N SER A 224 -0.65 3.22 -9.94
CA SER A 224 0.81 3.34 -10.06
C SER A 224 1.28 4.69 -10.61
N ILE A 225 0.57 5.25 -11.59
CA ILE A 225 0.88 6.58 -12.16
C ILE A 225 0.52 7.67 -11.15
N TYR A 226 -0.63 7.53 -10.48
CA TYR A 226 -1.01 8.42 -9.39
C TYR A 226 0.03 8.42 -8.26
N LEU A 227 0.48 7.26 -7.80
CA LEU A 227 1.52 7.14 -6.76
C LEU A 227 2.87 7.72 -7.20
N ALA A 228 3.21 7.66 -8.49
CA ALA A 228 4.46 8.19 -9.03
C ALA A 228 4.60 9.70 -8.82
N GLN A 229 3.50 10.46 -8.86
CA GLN A 229 3.55 11.90 -8.62
C GLN A 229 4.05 12.23 -7.21
N PHE A 230 3.60 11.45 -6.22
CA PHE A 230 4.00 11.61 -4.82
C PHE A 230 5.43 11.15 -4.62
N TYR A 231 5.80 9.97 -5.16
CA TYR A 231 7.15 9.41 -5.06
C TYR A 231 8.23 10.41 -5.51
N ASN A 232 7.97 11.10 -6.61
CA ASN A 232 8.90 12.05 -7.19
C ASN A 232 9.10 13.31 -6.33
N GLN A 233 8.09 13.67 -5.54
CA GLN A 233 8.06 14.87 -4.70
C GLN A 233 8.44 14.60 -3.23
N ILE A 234 8.71 13.35 -2.83
CA ILE A 234 9.12 12.99 -1.46
C ILE A 234 10.34 13.83 -1.03
N PRO A 235 10.24 14.67 0.03
CA PRO A 235 11.37 15.47 0.51
C PRO A 235 12.37 14.66 1.34
N ASN A 236 11.89 13.64 2.07
CA ASN A 236 12.71 12.81 2.94
C ASN A 236 13.60 11.83 2.14
N LYS A 237 14.84 12.24 1.87
CA LYS A 237 15.83 11.43 1.13
C LYS A 237 16.10 10.07 1.76
N ARG A 238 16.12 9.98 3.09
CA ARG A 238 16.36 8.71 3.81
C ARG A 238 15.21 7.74 3.58
N TYR A 239 13.97 8.23 3.67
CA TYR A 239 12.79 7.43 3.35
C TYR A 239 12.81 6.98 1.89
N LYS A 240 13.09 7.88 0.94
CA LYS A 240 13.14 7.56 -0.49
C LYS A 240 14.16 6.47 -0.80
N LEU A 241 15.35 6.51 -0.19
CA LEU A 241 16.35 5.45 -0.32
C LEU A 241 15.87 4.11 0.25
N SER A 242 15.31 4.12 1.47
CA SER A 242 14.75 2.91 2.09
C SER A 242 13.62 2.30 1.25
N LEU A 243 12.79 3.15 0.65
CA LEU A 243 11.70 2.74 -0.22
C LEU A 243 12.24 2.12 -1.52
N LYS A 244 13.28 2.70 -2.13
CA LYS A 244 13.94 2.13 -3.31
C LYS A 244 14.51 0.72 -3.03
N THR A 245 15.14 0.52 -1.87
CA THR A 245 15.60 -0.82 -1.46
C THR A 245 14.45 -1.80 -1.33
N LEU A 246 13.33 -1.38 -0.74
CA LEU A 246 12.13 -2.21 -0.61
C LEU A 246 11.55 -2.58 -1.98
N LEU A 247 11.40 -1.61 -2.88
CA LEU A 247 10.87 -1.82 -4.23
C LEU A 247 11.74 -2.78 -5.05
N ASN A 248 13.06 -2.66 -4.96
CA ASN A 248 13.98 -3.60 -5.60
C ASN A 248 13.80 -5.02 -5.05
N SER A 249 13.54 -5.17 -3.74
CA SER A 249 13.24 -6.47 -3.15
C SER A 249 11.91 -7.04 -3.63
N PHE A 250 10.88 -6.21 -3.78
CA PHE A 250 9.60 -6.60 -4.37
C PHE A 250 9.77 -7.03 -5.81
N GLU A 251 10.46 -6.25 -6.64
CA GLU A 251 10.71 -6.61 -8.04
C GLU A 251 11.44 -7.94 -8.15
N ALA A 252 12.55 -8.11 -7.42
CA ALA A 252 13.36 -9.33 -7.49
C ALA A 252 12.59 -10.60 -7.11
N LYS A 253 11.63 -10.50 -6.19
CA LYS A 253 10.88 -11.65 -5.68
C LYS A 253 9.51 -11.83 -6.33
N LEU A 254 8.86 -10.73 -6.72
CA LEU A 254 7.45 -10.68 -7.09
C LEU A 254 7.20 -10.13 -8.50
N GLY A 255 8.19 -9.52 -9.16
CA GLY A 255 8.02 -8.89 -10.48
C GLY A 255 7.48 -9.85 -11.55
N ASN A 256 7.98 -11.09 -11.55
CA ASN A 256 7.52 -12.15 -12.45
C ASN A 256 6.09 -12.62 -12.19
N PHE A 257 5.43 -12.19 -11.11
CA PHE A 257 4.05 -12.54 -10.80
C PHE A 257 3.08 -11.38 -11.04
N ILE A 258 3.58 -10.27 -11.59
CA ILE A 258 2.76 -9.16 -12.08
C ILE A 258 2.81 -9.16 -13.62
N LEU A 259 1.81 -8.57 -14.26
CA LEU A 259 1.86 -8.34 -15.71
C LEU A 259 3.01 -7.38 -16.02
N ASP A 260 3.83 -7.73 -17.01
CA ASP A 260 4.94 -6.90 -17.48
C ASP A 260 4.37 -5.70 -18.25
N SER A 261 3.88 -4.75 -17.48
CA SER A 261 3.18 -3.55 -17.89
C SER A 261 3.57 -2.46 -16.91
N TRP A 262 3.64 -1.22 -17.39
CA TRP A 262 3.88 -0.04 -16.55
C TRP A 262 2.68 0.31 -15.65
N ASP A 263 1.68 -0.57 -15.61
CA ASP A 263 0.42 -0.41 -14.88
C ASP A 263 0.61 -0.56 -13.37
N TYR A 264 1.74 -1.12 -12.92
CA TYR A 264 2.05 -1.34 -11.51
C TYR A 264 3.33 -0.62 -11.09
N PHE A 265 3.34 -0.12 -9.85
CA PHE A 265 4.34 0.82 -9.38
C PHE A 265 5.75 0.22 -9.41
N ILE A 266 5.91 -1.07 -9.12
CA ILE A 266 7.21 -1.74 -9.13
C ILE A 266 7.82 -1.88 -10.54
N HIS A 267 7.00 -1.78 -11.60
CA HIS A 267 7.45 -1.80 -13.00
C HIS A 267 7.49 -0.39 -13.61
N ASN A 268 6.94 0.62 -12.92
CA ASN A 268 6.99 2.01 -13.34
C ASN A 268 8.40 2.61 -13.12
N LYS A 269 9.33 2.23 -14.02
CA LYS A 269 10.74 2.62 -13.96
C LYS A 269 11.22 3.26 -15.25
N CYS A 270 12.18 4.17 -15.12
CA CYS A 270 12.86 4.77 -16.24
C CYS A 270 13.64 3.69 -16.99
N PRO A 271 13.44 3.49 -18.30
CA PRO A 271 14.13 2.44 -19.04
C PRO A 271 15.65 2.68 -19.09
N LYS A 272 16.10 3.95 -19.03
CA LYS A 272 17.51 4.36 -19.06
C LYS A 272 18.24 4.19 -17.73
N CYS A 273 17.72 4.74 -16.63
CA CYS A 273 18.42 4.76 -15.33
C CYS A 273 17.79 3.89 -14.24
N LYS A 274 16.68 3.20 -14.55
CA LYS A 274 15.92 2.33 -13.64
C LYS A 274 15.36 3.03 -12.39
N GLU A 275 15.28 4.36 -12.37
CA GLU A 275 14.60 5.10 -11.31
C GLU A 275 13.08 4.89 -11.36
N TYR A 276 12.43 4.71 -10.22
CA TYR A 276 10.98 4.55 -10.10
C TYR A 276 10.21 5.84 -10.35
N GLY A 277 8.91 5.72 -10.64
CA GLY A 277 8.00 6.85 -10.85
C GLY A 277 8.22 7.54 -12.19
N PHE A 278 8.46 6.77 -13.24
CA PHE A 278 8.78 7.29 -14.57
C PHE A 278 7.56 7.82 -15.33
N HIS A 279 6.49 7.04 -15.39
CA HIS A 279 5.19 7.47 -15.88
C HIS A 279 4.49 8.25 -14.79
N GLN A 280 4.17 9.50 -15.10
CA GLN A 280 3.47 10.44 -14.25
C GLN A 280 2.13 10.82 -14.91
N PRO A 281 1.19 11.41 -14.14
CA PRO A 281 -0.08 11.87 -14.68
C PRO A 281 0.09 12.78 -15.89
N ASN A 282 -0.96 12.88 -16.72
CA ASN A 282 -0.97 13.64 -17.97
C ASN A 282 -0.05 13.09 -19.09
N HIS A 283 0.26 11.79 -19.06
CA HIS A 283 1.18 11.11 -19.98
C HIS A 283 2.60 11.67 -19.96
N VAL A 284 2.99 12.36 -18.88
CA VAL A 284 4.35 12.83 -18.70
C VAL A 284 5.23 11.61 -18.48
N THR A 285 5.99 11.27 -19.52
CA THR A 285 6.88 10.10 -19.54
C THR A 285 8.32 10.58 -19.51
N LYS A 286 8.69 11.25 -18.41
CA LYS A 286 9.99 11.90 -18.23
C LYS A 286 10.60 11.52 -16.88
N CYS A 287 11.86 11.13 -16.91
CA CYS A 287 12.61 10.78 -15.71
C CYS A 287 13.18 12.04 -15.04
N ASN A 288 12.79 12.30 -13.79
CA ASN A 288 13.30 13.43 -13.01
C ASN A 288 14.80 13.30 -12.65
N THR A 289 15.36 12.10 -12.74
CA THR A 289 16.77 11.84 -12.38
C THR A 289 17.72 11.99 -13.56
N CYS A 290 17.41 11.41 -14.72
CA CYS A 290 18.32 11.41 -15.87
C CYS A 290 17.82 12.20 -17.09
N GLY A 291 16.65 12.83 -16.98
CA GLY A 291 16.04 13.62 -18.04
C GLY A 291 15.53 12.83 -19.25
N PHE A 292 15.64 11.49 -19.24
CA PHE A 292 15.13 10.64 -20.32
C PHE A 292 13.62 10.83 -20.49
N GLU A 293 13.16 10.99 -21.72
CA GLU A 293 11.76 11.25 -22.06
C GLU A 293 11.32 10.38 -23.23
N ILE A 294 10.14 9.78 -23.14
CA ILE A 294 9.49 9.12 -24.28
C ILE A 294 8.51 10.11 -24.88
N LYS A 295 8.79 10.56 -26.10
CA LYS A 295 7.83 11.33 -26.89
C LYS A 295 6.80 10.36 -27.46
N LEU A 296 5.58 10.41 -26.93
CA LEU A 296 4.46 9.70 -27.54
C LEU A 296 4.13 10.41 -28.85
N VAL A 297 4.15 9.67 -29.97
CA VAL A 297 3.64 10.19 -31.23
C VAL A 297 2.12 10.23 -31.06
N HIS A 298 1.56 11.44 -30.97
CA HIS A 298 0.11 11.61 -30.99
C HIS A 298 -0.39 11.14 -32.36
N HIS A 299 -1.11 10.03 -32.37
CA HIS A 299 -1.91 9.57 -33.51
C HIS A 299 -3.28 10.23 -33.48
#